data_AF-A0A543E9P9-F1
#
_entry.id   AF-A0A543E9P9-F1
#
_cell.length_a   1.000
_cell.length_b   1.000
_cell.length_c   1.000
_cell.angle_alpha   90.00
_cell.angle_beta   90.00
_cell.angle_gamma   90.00
#
_symmetry.space_group_name_H-M   'P 1'
#
loop_
_entity.id
_entity.type
_entity.pdbx_description
1 polymer ?
#
loop_
_entity_poly.entity_id
_entity_poly.type
_entity_poly.pdbx_seq_one_letter_code
_entity_poly.pdbx_strand_id
1 'polypeptide(L)'
;MSILDNSEKLMILVSISDRLWEDYKNGDLTESDYIKRSDQIRNEINQRFDLTFYDIQSISSRIGYMLIKKKNAFSTVINYKIAKN
;
A
#
# COMPACT_ATOMS: atom_id res chain seq x y z
N MET A 1 12.43 -14.81 0.31
CA MET A 1 11.31 -13.91 0.71
C MET A 1 10.02 -14.57 0.27
N SER A 2 8.97 -14.56 1.10
CA SER A 2 7.67 -15.14 0.72
C SER A 2 6.93 -14.18 -0.22
N ILE A 3 6.42 -14.72 -1.32
CA ILE A 3 5.47 -14.01 -2.20
C ILE A 3 4.21 -13.74 -1.39
N LEU A 4 3.65 -12.54 -1.55
CA LEU A 4 2.39 -12.17 -0.91
C LEU A 4 1.24 -12.93 -1.56
N ASP A 5 0.35 -13.48 -0.75
CA ASP A 5 -0.90 -14.04 -1.27
C ASP A 5 -1.86 -12.92 -1.73
N ASN A 6 -2.94 -13.29 -2.42
CA ASN A 6 -3.91 -12.31 -2.92
C ASN A 6 -4.63 -11.54 -1.81
N SER A 7 -4.82 -12.15 -0.63
CA SER A 7 -5.44 -11.49 0.52
C SER A 7 -4.52 -10.40 1.07
N GLU A 8 -3.23 -10.71 1.22
CA GLU A 8 -2.21 -9.75 1.64
C GLU A 8 -2.10 -8.59 0.64
N LYS A 9 -2.10 -8.88 -0.67
CA LYS A 9 -2.09 -7.83 -1.72
C LYS A 9 -3.32 -6.93 -1.64
N LEU A 10 -4.51 -7.49 -1.43
CA LEU A 10 -5.75 -6.73 -1.29
C LEU A 10 -5.75 -5.86 -0.03
N MET A 11 -5.35 -6.40 1.13
CA MET A 11 -5.27 -5.63 2.37
C MET A 11 -4.33 -4.42 2.23
N ILE A 12 -3.20 -4.61 1.55
CA ILE A 12 -2.25 -3.54 1.26
C ILE A 12 -2.88 -2.50 0.32
N LEU A 13 -3.51 -2.93 -0.78
CA LEU A 13 -4.17 -2.04 -1.72
C LEU A 13 -5.21 -1.15 -1.02
N VAL A 14 -6.06 -1.75 -0.20
CA VAL A 14 -7.06 -1.03 0.60
C VAL A 14 -6.37 -0.02 1.52
N SER A 15 -5.33 -0.45 2.24
CA SER A 15 -4.59 0.44 3.16
C SER A 15 -3.94 1.64 2.45
N ILE A 16 -3.39 1.46 1.24
CA ILE A 16 -2.83 2.57 0.45
C ILE A 16 -3.94 3.49 -0.05
N SER A 17 -5.04 2.91 -0.52
CA SER A 17 -6.16 3.65 -1.07
C SER A 17 -6.82 4.53 -0.01
N ASP A 18 -7.04 4.00 1.19
CA ASP A 18 -7.58 4.74 2.34
C ASP A 18 -6.66 5.92 2.69
N ARG A 19 -5.34 5.71 2.70
CA ARG A 19 -4.39 6.78 3.03
C ARG A 19 -4.36 7.88 1.96
N LEU A 20 -4.34 7.49 0.68
CA LEU A 20 -4.40 8.43 -0.44
C LEU A 20 -5.68 9.27 -0.40
N TRP A 21 -6.80 8.63 -0.10
CA TRP A 21 -8.08 9.30 0.04
C TRP A 21 -8.08 10.32 1.18
N GLU A 22 -7.56 9.96 2.36
CA GLU A 22 -7.44 10.88 3.49
C GLU A 22 -6.52 12.07 3.18
N ASP A 23 -5.36 11.83 2.55
CA ASP A 23 -4.43 12.89 2.18
C ASP A 23 -5.05 13.84 1.13
N TYR A 24 -5.82 13.31 0.16
CA TYR A 24 -6.60 14.14 -0.77
C TYR A 24 -7.64 14.99 -0.04
N LYS A 25 -8.45 14.37 0.83
CA LYS A 25 -9.49 15.04 1.61
C LYS A 25 -8.94 16.14 2.51
N ASN A 26 -7.73 15.94 3.05
CA ASN A 26 -7.05 16.91 3.92
C ASN A 26 -6.31 18.01 3.14
N GLY A 27 -6.31 17.96 1.81
CA GLY A 27 -5.62 18.93 0.96
C GLY A 27 -4.10 18.73 0.85
N ASP A 28 -3.58 17.62 1.37
CA ASP A 28 -2.17 17.22 1.24
C ASP A 28 -1.84 16.71 -0.17
N LEU A 29 -2.85 16.32 -0.94
CA LEU A 29 -2.76 15.87 -2.32
C LEU A 29 -3.71 16.67 -3.21
N THR A 30 -3.22 17.04 -4.40
CA THR A 30 -4.09 17.53 -5.46
C THR A 30 -4.91 16.39 -6.06
N GLU A 31 -6.03 16.70 -6.69
CA GLU A 31 -6.86 15.69 -7.38
C GLU A 31 -6.06 14.94 -8.46
N SER A 32 -5.23 15.65 -9.21
CA SER A 32 -4.38 15.05 -10.25
C SER A 32 -3.32 14.11 -9.66
N ASP A 33 -2.71 14.48 -8.53
CA ASP A 33 -1.76 13.62 -7.83
C ASP A 33 -2.44 12.38 -7.23
N TYR A 34 -3.64 12.54 -6.67
CA TYR A 34 -4.43 11.44 -6.14
C TYR A 34 -4.72 10.40 -7.22
N ILE A 35 -5.27 10.83 -8.37
CA ILE A 35 -5.58 9.95 -9.51
C ILE A 35 -4.30 9.25 -9.99
N LYS A 36 -3.24 10.03 -10.23
CA LYS A 36 -1.96 9.51 -10.72
C LYS A 36 -1.36 8.44 -9.79
N ARG A 37 -1.33 8.70 -8.48
CA ARG A 37 -0.77 7.76 -7.50
C ARG A 37 -1.65 6.51 -7.37
N SER A 38 -2.98 6.68 -7.36
CA SER A 38 -3.94 5.57 -7.30
C SER A 38 -3.79 4.62 -8.50
N ASP A 39 -3.74 5.16 -9.72
CA ASP A 39 -3.54 4.38 -10.93
C ASP A 39 -2.18 3.67 -10.95
N GLN A 40 -1.13 4.35 -10.49
CA GLN A 40 0.20 3.77 -10.42
C GLN A 40 0.23 2.53 -9.50
N ILE A 41 -0.34 2.62 -8.30
CA ILE A 41 -0.40 1.48 -7.37
C ILE A 41 -1.24 0.35 -7.95
N ARG A 42 -2.41 0.67 -8.50
CA ARG A 42 -3.31 -0.33 -9.08
C ARG A 42 -2.63 -1.10 -10.21
N ASN A 43 -1.90 -0.41 -11.08
CA ASN A 43 -1.17 -1.03 -12.17
C ASN A 43 0.00 -1.88 -11.66
N GLU A 44 0.83 -1.33 -10.75
CA GLU A 44 2.02 -2.02 -10.24
C GLU A 44 1.65 -3.28 -9.41
N ILE A 45 0.53 -3.25 -8.65
CA ILE A 45 0.10 -4.40 -7.85
C ILE A 45 -0.64 -5.45 -8.68
N ASN A 46 -1.50 -5.06 -9.62
CA ASN A 46 -2.28 -6.03 -10.41
C ASN A 46 -1.47 -6.69 -11.54
N GLN A 47 -0.43 -6.03 -12.06
CA GLN A 47 0.36 -6.58 -13.18
C GLN A 47 1.43 -7.58 -12.73
N ARG A 48 1.69 -7.71 -11.42
CA ARG A 48 2.76 -8.57 -10.90
C ARG A 48 2.22 -9.67 -9.98
N PHE A 49 2.33 -10.91 -10.46
CA PHE A 49 1.89 -12.10 -9.71
C PHE A 49 2.84 -12.46 -8.57
N ASP A 50 4.11 -12.08 -8.66
CA ASP A 50 5.24 -12.47 -7.80
C ASP A 50 5.70 -11.39 -6.82
N LEU A 51 4.82 -10.45 -6.44
CA LEU A 51 5.15 -9.38 -5.51
C LEU A 51 5.50 -9.90 -4.11
N THR A 52 6.65 -9.49 -3.62
CA THR A 52 7.04 -9.65 -2.22
C THR A 52 6.67 -8.41 -1.40
N PHE A 53 6.72 -8.54 -0.07
CA PHE A 53 6.56 -7.40 0.82
C PHE A 53 7.54 -6.25 0.52
N TYR A 54 8.79 -6.58 0.15
CA TYR A 54 9.82 -5.59 -0.15
C TYR A 54 9.50 -4.82 -1.44
N ASP A 55 8.97 -5.51 -2.45
CA ASP A 55 8.54 -4.85 -3.68
C ASP A 55 7.45 -3.83 -3.37
N ILE A 56 6.42 -4.23 -2.62
CA ILE A 56 5.36 -3.30 -2.22
C ILE A 56 5.89 -2.17 -1.35
N GLN A 57 6.80 -2.44 -0.42
CA GLN A 57 7.41 -1.37 0.38
C GLN A 57 8.17 -0.35 -0.49
N SER A 58 8.85 -0.81 -1.54
CA SER A 58 9.49 0.06 -2.54
C SER A 58 8.46 0.89 -3.30
N ILE A 59 7.35 0.27 -3.74
CA ILE A 59 6.24 0.95 -4.43
C ILE A 59 5.64 2.03 -3.53
N SER A 60 5.28 1.68 -2.29
CA SER A 60 4.72 2.63 -1.32
C SER A 60 5.69 3.78 -1.03
N SER A 61 6.99 3.51 -0.91
CA SER A 61 7.98 4.57 -0.66
C SER A 61 8.06 5.58 -1.81
N ARG A 62 7.97 5.12 -3.06
CA ARG A 62 7.97 6.00 -4.26
C ARG A 62 6.79 6.98 -4.29
N ILE A 63 5.68 6.64 -3.65
CA ILE A 63 4.49 7.50 -3.56
C ILE A 63 4.39 8.26 -2.21
N GLY A 64 5.44 8.21 -1.38
CA GLY A 64 5.55 8.97 -0.12
C GLY A 64 5.04 8.24 1.11
N TYR A 65 4.90 6.92 1.06
CA TYR A 65 4.28 6.12 2.10
C TYR A 65 5.19 5.00 2.61
N MET A 66 5.15 4.75 3.92
CA MET A 66 5.82 3.62 4.56
C MET A 66 4.82 2.52 4.86
N LEU A 67 5.10 1.31 4.38
CA LEU A 67 4.32 0.11 4.70
C LEU A 67 4.80 -0.50 6.02
N ILE A 68 3.89 -0.66 6.98
CA ILE A 68 4.14 -1.23 8.29
C ILE A 68 3.42 -2.58 8.38
N LYS A 69 4.18 -3.67 8.51
CA LYS A 69 3.65 -5.00 8.79
C LYS A 69 3.54 -5.19 10.31
N LYS A 70 2.32 -5.13 10.86
CA LYS A 70 2.06 -5.50 12.25
C LYS A 70 1.63 -6.95 12.33
N LYS A 71 2.32 -7.71 13.18
CA LYS A 71 1.86 -9.01 13.66
C LYS A 71 1.25 -8.82 15.05
N ASN A 72 0.11 -9.44 15.31
CA ASN A 72 -0.39 -9.56 16.68
C ASN A 72 0.52 -10.51 17.51
N ALA A 73 0.40 -10.49 18.84
CA ALA A 73 1.24 -11.28 19.75
C ALA A 73 1.22 -12.79 19.45
N PHE A 74 0.17 -13.27 18.77
CA PHE A 74 -0.03 -14.66 18.39
C PHE A 74 0.31 -14.97 16.93
N SER A 75 0.91 -14.02 16.19
CA SER A 75 1.29 -14.13 14.77
C SER A 75 0.15 -14.56 13.82
N THR A 76 -1.10 -14.46 14.24
CA THR A 76 -2.29 -15.00 13.57
C THR A 76 -2.91 -14.01 12.60
N VAL A 77 -2.78 -12.71 12.89
CA VAL A 77 -3.32 -11.63 12.04
C VAL A 77 -2.19 -10.74 11.59
N ILE A 78 -2.02 -10.65 10.28
CA ILE A 78 -1.10 -9.73 9.63
C ILE A 78 -1.92 -8.51 9.22
N ASN A 79 -1.71 -7.39 9.90
CA ASN A 79 -2.29 -6.11 9.49
C ASN A 79 -1.23 -5.25 8.83
N TYR A 80 -1.57 -4.73 7.66
CA TYR A 80 -0.77 -3.75 6.94
C TYR A 80 -1.29 -2.36 7.31
N LYS A 81 -0.39 -1.46 7.72
CA LYS A 81 -0.70 -0.04 7.96
C LYS A 81 0.21 0.82 7.11
N ILE A 82 -0.26 2.00 6.77
CA ILE A 82 0.51 2.97 6.04
C ILE A 82 0.66 4.27 6.82
N ALA A 83 1.89 4.73 6.89
CA ALA A 83 2.26 6.02 7.44
C ALA A 83 2.88 6.89 6.34
N LYS A 84 2.75 8.22 6.48
CA LYS A 84 3.51 9.17 5.65
C LYS A 84 4.99 9.06 6.04
N ASN A 85 5.89 9.02 5.06
CA ASN A 85 7.33 9.11 5.31
C ASN A 85 7.71 10.46 5.92
#